data_AF-A0A1B6IUJ1-F1
#
_entry.id   AF-A0A1B6IUJ1-F1
#
_cell.length_a   1.000
_cell.length_b   1.000
_cell.length_c   1.000
_cell.angle_alpha   90.00
_cell.angle_beta   90.00
_cell.angle_gamma   90.00
#
_symmetry.space_group_name_H-M   'P 1'
#
loop_
_entity.id
_entity.type
_entity.pdbx_description
1 polymer ?
#
loop_
_entity_poly.entity_id
_entity_poly.type
_entity_poly.pdbx_seq_one_letter_code
_entity_poly.pdbx_strand_id
1 'polypeptide(L)'
;GTEPIRPVIVGIPKILQSTTDTVLEILQVLKEYDLSEEELVLHPRVLTLSAATVRERLSRLHSDPSFRPFIHNRRRLKMVIYFHCAYNRKKLLTENKWRCSTLDLLSTGKKEFDKRCKLGLDLTTGFDTVNMLQKELNLTKTEIRAILNQHSHWKRIPVMTVFHTLEYLREAGIQRSQITDCLQVLLYPMKDVEKCLQLIETSPEVDFCRDSNGKVRPELLLHLVMYFLERPYHFTGNGIWGDTSPPDLFSQ
;
A
#
# COMPACT_ATOMS: atom_id res chain seq x y z
N GLY A 1 -29.62 6.47 -2.08
CA GLY A 1 -29.26 6.30 -0.66
C GLY A 1 -30.48 6.46 0.21
N THR A 2 -30.69 5.57 1.19
CA THR A 2 -31.81 5.56 2.14
C THR A 2 -31.40 5.95 3.56
N GLU A 3 -30.16 6.42 3.77
CA GLU A 3 -29.73 6.89 5.09
C GLU A 3 -30.33 8.26 5.41
N PRO A 4 -30.87 8.46 6.64
CA PRO A 4 -31.45 9.74 7.02
C PRO A 4 -30.36 10.80 7.06
N ILE A 5 -30.61 11.97 6.46
CA ILE A 5 -29.67 13.11 6.43
C ILE A 5 -29.49 13.77 7.81
N ARG A 6 -30.47 13.58 8.71
CA ARG A 6 -30.55 14.23 10.03
C ARG A 6 -29.31 13.97 10.92
N PRO A 7 -28.81 12.74 11.10
CA PRO A 7 -27.63 12.48 11.92
C PRO A 7 -26.36 13.13 11.36
N VAL A 8 -26.23 13.18 10.03
CA VAL A 8 -25.07 13.82 9.36
C VAL A 8 -25.06 15.33 9.63
N ILE A 9 -26.22 15.99 9.47
CA ILE A 9 -26.37 17.42 9.74
C ILE A 9 -26.15 17.73 11.23
N VAL A 10 -26.72 16.94 12.14
CA VAL A 10 -26.53 17.14 13.59
C VAL A 10 -25.07 16.98 13.98
N GLY A 11 -24.37 15.99 13.41
CA GLY A 11 -22.95 15.75 13.69
C GLY A 11 -22.01 16.77 13.04
N ILE A 12 -22.41 17.39 11.94
CA ILE A 12 -21.62 18.37 11.19
C ILE A 12 -22.51 19.52 10.69
N PRO A 13 -22.99 20.40 11.59
CA PRO A 13 -23.91 21.48 11.22
C PRO A 13 -23.33 22.44 10.18
N LYS A 14 -22.00 22.55 10.13
CA LYS A 14 -21.25 23.38 9.18
C LYS A 14 -21.55 23.04 7.71
N ILE A 15 -22.02 21.82 7.40
CA ILE A 15 -22.43 21.47 6.03
C ILE A 15 -23.53 22.41 5.52
N LEU A 16 -24.45 22.84 6.40
CA LEU A 16 -25.54 23.76 6.07
C LEU A 16 -25.08 25.16 5.67
N GLN A 17 -23.82 25.51 5.94
CA GLN A 17 -23.25 26.80 5.55
C GLN A 17 -22.72 26.79 4.10
N SER A 18 -22.65 25.61 3.47
CA SER A 18 -22.18 25.49 2.09
C SER A 18 -23.35 25.72 1.13
N THR A 19 -23.11 26.48 0.08
CA THR A 19 -24.13 26.69 -0.97
C THR A 19 -24.36 25.39 -1.74
N THR A 20 -25.55 25.23 -2.30
CA THR A 20 -25.88 24.08 -3.14
C THR A 20 -24.92 23.95 -4.32
N ASP A 21 -24.54 25.07 -4.94
CA ASP A 21 -23.59 25.10 -6.06
C ASP A 21 -22.21 24.56 -5.65
N THR A 22 -21.70 24.98 -4.49
CA THR A 22 -20.43 24.45 -3.95
C THR A 22 -20.51 22.96 -3.69
N VAL A 23 -21.63 22.46 -3.16
CA VAL A 23 -21.82 21.03 -2.92
C VAL A 23 -21.84 20.26 -4.25
N LEU A 24 -22.57 20.74 -5.26
CA LEU A 24 -22.61 20.12 -6.59
C LEU A 24 -21.22 20.11 -7.25
N GLU A 25 -20.47 21.19 -7.13
CA GLU A 25 -19.11 21.28 -7.65
C GLU A 25 -18.17 20.29 -6.95
N ILE A 26 -18.27 20.14 -5.61
CA ILE A 26 -17.52 19.11 -4.88
C ILE A 26 -17.88 17.72 -5.39
N LEU A 27 -19.17 17.40 -5.55
CA LEU A 27 -19.60 16.10 -6.06
C LEU A 27 -19.05 15.83 -7.47
N GLN A 28 -18.98 16.84 -8.33
CA GLN A 28 -18.36 16.73 -9.64
C GLN A 28 -16.86 16.44 -9.54
N VAL A 29 -16.14 17.17 -8.68
CA VAL A 29 -14.71 16.90 -8.40
C VAL A 29 -14.52 15.47 -7.90
N LEU A 30 -15.36 14.97 -7.00
CA LEU A 30 -15.27 13.61 -6.50
C LEU A 30 -15.41 12.58 -7.64
N LYS A 31 -16.40 12.77 -8.53
CA LYS A 31 -16.60 11.91 -9.70
C LYS A 31 -15.38 11.90 -10.64
N GLU A 32 -14.74 13.05 -10.87
CA GLU A 32 -13.52 13.15 -11.69
C GLU A 32 -12.36 12.30 -11.14
N TYR A 33 -12.29 12.07 -9.82
CA TYR A 33 -11.27 11.25 -9.16
C TYR A 33 -11.76 9.83 -8.81
N ASP A 34 -12.81 9.36 -9.49
CA ASP A 34 -13.41 8.03 -9.29
C ASP A 34 -13.80 7.76 -7.82
N LEU A 35 -14.28 8.79 -7.12
CA LEU A 35 -14.78 8.70 -5.75
C LEU A 35 -16.27 8.43 -5.73
N SER A 36 -16.62 7.33 -5.05
CA SER A 36 -17.99 6.87 -4.92
C SER A 36 -18.77 7.64 -3.84
N GLU A 37 -20.10 7.72 -3.98
CA GLU A 37 -20.96 8.35 -2.97
C GLU A 37 -20.88 7.61 -1.62
N GLU A 38 -20.62 6.29 -1.63
CA GLU A 38 -20.41 5.50 -0.42
C GLU A 38 -19.17 5.95 0.36
N GLU A 39 -18.10 6.37 -0.32
CA GLU A 39 -16.93 6.95 0.35
C GLU A 39 -17.25 8.30 0.98
N LEU A 40 -18.11 9.10 0.34
CA LEU A 40 -18.54 10.40 0.85
C LEU A 40 -19.38 10.26 2.12
N VAL A 41 -20.28 9.27 2.18
CA VAL A 41 -21.10 8.98 3.37
C VAL A 41 -20.23 8.67 4.60
N LEU A 42 -19.07 8.04 4.40
CA LEU A 42 -18.10 7.79 5.48
C LEU A 42 -17.38 9.07 5.94
N HIS A 43 -17.25 10.06 5.06
CA HIS A 43 -16.45 11.27 5.27
C HIS A 43 -17.17 12.58 4.86
N PRO A 44 -18.39 12.86 5.38
CA PRO A 44 -19.22 13.98 4.93
C PRO A 44 -18.63 15.36 5.26
N ARG A 45 -17.63 15.42 6.16
CA ARG A 45 -16.90 16.67 6.47
C ARG A 45 -16.18 17.27 5.25
N VAL A 46 -15.93 16.49 4.19
CA VAL A 46 -15.39 17.02 2.93
C VAL A 46 -16.28 18.12 2.36
N LEU A 47 -17.60 18.02 2.55
CA LEU A 47 -18.58 19.02 2.10
C LEU A 47 -18.49 20.36 2.85
N THR A 48 -17.66 20.47 3.89
CA THR A 48 -17.42 21.73 4.61
C THR A 48 -16.23 22.53 4.07
N LEU A 49 -15.57 22.02 3.03
CA LEU A 49 -14.45 22.65 2.32
C LEU A 49 -14.96 23.37 1.06
N SER A 50 -14.12 24.20 0.45
CA SER A 50 -14.39 24.72 -0.90
C SER A 50 -14.07 23.66 -1.96
N ALA A 51 -14.78 23.68 -3.09
CA ALA A 51 -14.49 22.79 -4.22
C ALA A 51 -13.05 22.93 -4.72
N ALA A 52 -12.54 24.17 -4.80
CA ALA A 52 -11.15 24.45 -5.14
C ALA A 52 -10.15 23.76 -4.19
N THR A 53 -10.40 23.81 -2.87
CA THR A 53 -9.57 23.11 -1.87
C THR A 53 -9.64 21.59 -2.03
N VAL A 54 -10.82 21.02 -2.29
CA VAL A 54 -10.97 19.58 -2.51
C VAL A 54 -10.18 19.13 -3.75
N ARG A 55 -10.31 19.87 -4.85
CA ARG A 55 -9.62 19.62 -6.11
C ARG A 55 -8.09 19.71 -5.95
N GLU A 56 -7.59 20.77 -5.33
CA GLU A 56 -6.15 20.95 -5.07
C GLU A 56 -5.58 19.79 -4.25
N ARG A 57 -6.25 19.42 -3.16
CA ARG A 57 -5.78 18.36 -2.26
C ARG A 57 -5.82 16.98 -2.91
N LEU A 58 -6.86 16.67 -3.66
CA LEU A 58 -6.95 15.40 -4.41
C LEU A 58 -5.89 15.31 -5.50
N SER A 59 -5.67 16.39 -6.25
CA SER A 59 -4.62 16.47 -7.27
C SER A 59 -3.23 16.21 -6.68
N ARG A 60 -2.93 16.84 -5.53
CA ARG A 60 -1.66 16.64 -4.82
C ARG A 60 -1.49 15.24 -4.27
N LEU A 61 -2.56 14.64 -3.71
CA LEU A 61 -2.53 13.25 -3.26
C LEU A 61 -2.31 12.26 -4.41
N HIS A 62 -2.89 12.52 -5.59
CA HIS A 62 -2.68 11.68 -6.78
C HIS A 62 -1.27 11.83 -7.36
N SER A 63 -0.71 13.04 -7.32
CA SER A 63 0.59 13.33 -7.90
C SER A 63 1.77 12.85 -7.04
N ASP A 64 1.58 12.70 -5.73
CA ASP A 64 2.62 12.29 -4.79
C ASP A 64 2.80 10.75 -4.79
N PRO A 65 3.97 10.22 -5.19
CA PRO A 65 4.21 8.78 -5.28
C PRO A 65 3.98 8.02 -3.97
N SER A 66 4.18 8.65 -2.81
CA SER A 66 4.00 7.96 -1.53
C SER A 66 2.54 7.73 -1.16
N PHE A 67 1.60 8.34 -1.89
CA PHE A 67 0.18 8.12 -1.69
C PHE A 67 -0.45 7.17 -2.73
N ARG A 68 0.31 6.76 -3.76
CA ARG A 68 -0.17 5.84 -4.81
C ARG A 68 -0.78 4.53 -4.29
N PRO A 69 -0.20 3.81 -3.31
CA PRO A 69 -0.81 2.55 -2.84
C PRO A 69 -2.17 2.74 -2.17
N PHE A 70 -2.51 3.98 -1.84
CA PHE A 70 -3.72 4.35 -1.12
C PHE A 70 -4.80 4.94 -2.02
N ILE A 71 -4.57 5.04 -3.33
CA ILE A 71 -5.47 5.70 -4.28
C ILE A 71 -6.88 5.09 -4.30
N HIS A 72 -7.01 3.79 -4.00
CA HIS A 72 -8.30 3.08 -3.91
C HIS A 72 -8.77 2.82 -2.47
N ASN A 73 -8.08 3.38 -1.47
CA ASN A 73 -8.46 3.19 -0.08
C ASN A 73 -9.68 4.05 0.24
N ARG A 74 -10.74 3.46 0.78
CA ARG A 74 -11.98 4.18 1.18
C ARG A 74 -11.72 5.36 2.13
N ARG A 75 -10.59 5.35 2.85
CA ARG A 75 -10.19 6.42 3.77
C ARG A 75 -9.44 7.56 3.08
N ARG A 76 -9.25 7.55 1.76
CA ARG A 76 -8.56 8.63 1.02
C ARG A 76 -9.26 9.99 1.16
N LEU A 77 -10.59 10.03 1.27
CA LEU A 77 -11.32 11.28 1.58
C LEU A 77 -11.00 11.84 2.96
N LYS A 78 -10.70 10.97 3.92
CA LYS A 78 -10.22 11.40 5.24
C LYS A 78 -8.91 12.17 5.11
N MET A 79 -8.05 11.82 4.16
CA MET A 79 -6.80 12.56 3.89
C MET A 79 -7.06 13.94 3.32
N VAL A 80 -8.10 14.13 2.51
CA VAL A 80 -8.50 15.46 2.03
C VAL A 80 -8.88 16.36 3.20
N ILE A 81 -9.59 15.83 4.20
CA ILE A 81 -9.95 16.56 5.42
C ILE A 81 -8.69 16.91 6.24
N TYR A 82 -7.80 15.94 6.45
CA TYR A 82 -6.60 16.06 7.30
C TYR A 82 -5.32 16.39 6.53
N PHE A 83 -5.43 17.00 5.34
CA PHE A 83 -4.34 17.08 4.34
C PHE A 83 -3.01 17.60 4.90
N HIS A 84 -3.00 18.81 5.48
CA HIS A 84 -1.77 19.40 6.02
C HIS A 84 -1.20 18.60 7.18
N CYS A 85 -2.07 18.06 8.05
CA CYS A 85 -1.63 17.22 9.17
C CYS A 85 -0.97 15.93 8.67
N ALA A 86 -1.55 15.28 7.67
CA ALA A 86 -1.03 14.06 7.11
C ALA A 86 0.32 14.27 6.42
N TYR A 87 0.48 15.35 5.64
CA TYR A 87 1.76 15.71 5.02
C TYR A 87 2.85 16.00 6.05
N ASN A 88 2.54 16.80 7.08
CA ASN A 88 3.50 17.12 8.14
C ASN A 88 3.92 15.86 8.92
N ARG A 89 2.97 14.96 9.19
CA ARG A 89 3.26 13.69 9.87
C ARG A 89 4.08 12.73 9.02
N LYS A 90 3.77 12.63 7.72
CA LYS A 90 4.58 11.88 6.76
C LYS A 90 6.03 12.38 6.81
N LYS A 91 6.22 13.71 6.72
CA LYS A 91 7.56 14.33 6.81
C LYS A 91 8.27 13.96 8.11
N LEU A 92 7.59 14.08 9.24
CA LEU A 92 8.13 13.72 10.56
C LEU A 92 8.52 12.24 10.65
N LEU A 93 7.68 11.34 10.15
CA LEU A 93 7.95 9.90 10.16
C LEU A 93 9.16 9.56 9.28
N THR A 94 9.26 10.18 8.10
CA THR A 94 10.42 10.04 7.21
C THR A 94 11.71 10.55 7.86
N GLU A 95 11.69 11.72 8.50
CA GLU A 95 12.85 12.29 9.22
C GLU A 95 13.33 11.38 10.36
N ASN A 96 12.39 10.72 11.04
CA ASN A 96 12.69 9.75 12.09
C ASN A 96 13.02 8.33 11.56
N LYS A 97 13.14 8.14 10.24
CA LYS A 97 13.38 6.85 9.57
C LYS A 97 12.35 5.76 9.87
N TRP A 98 11.11 6.15 10.18
CA TRP A 98 10.01 5.20 10.34
C TRP A 98 9.63 4.62 8.97
N ARG A 99 9.74 3.30 8.83
CA ARG A 99 9.42 2.58 7.59
C ARG A 99 7.91 2.43 7.36
N CYS A 100 7.11 2.55 8.41
CA CYS A 100 5.68 2.23 8.41
C CYS A 100 4.82 3.49 8.57
N SER A 101 4.04 3.83 7.54
CA SER A 101 3.02 4.89 7.61
C SER A 101 1.72 4.38 7.01
N THR A 102 0.73 4.05 7.85
CA THR A 102 -0.63 3.73 7.39
C THR A 102 -1.44 5.01 7.19
N LEU A 103 -2.43 5.00 6.28
CA LEU A 103 -3.35 6.14 6.14
C LEU A 103 -4.08 6.48 7.45
N ASP A 104 -4.37 5.44 8.24
CA ASP A 104 -5.00 5.63 9.54
C ASP A 104 -4.15 6.53 10.43
N LEU A 105 -2.88 6.19 10.59
CA LEU A 105 -1.94 6.96 11.40
C LEU A 105 -1.86 8.42 10.94
N LEU A 106 -1.66 8.63 9.63
CA LEU A 106 -1.49 9.96 9.05
C LEU A 106 -2.74 10.85 9.25
N SER A 107 -3.93 10.24 9.32
CA SER A 107 -5.22 10.93 9.48
C SER A 107 -5.82 10.91 10.89
N THR A 108 -5.08 10.44 11.91
CA THR A 108 -5.56 10.40 13.31
C THR A 108 -5.55 11.77 14.00
N GLY A 109 -6.14 11.88 15.19
CA GLY A 109 -6.01 13.08 16.03
C GLY A 109 -4.60 13.24 16.59
N LYS A 110 -4.17 14.47 16.93
CA LYS A 110 -2.80 14.76 17.43
C LYS A 110 -2.42 13.92 18.65
N LYS A 111 -3.28 13.85 19.67
CA LYS A 111 -3.04 13.07 20.91
C LYS A 111 -2.80 11.59 20.62
N GLU A 112 -3.59 11.01 19.71
CA GLU A 112 -3.48 9.60 19.34
C GLU A 112 -2.22 9.33 18.52
N PHE A 113 -1.89 10.23 17.58
CA PHE A 113 -0.65 10.17 16.83
C PHE A 113 0.57 10.18 17.75
N ASP A 114 0.65 11.16 18.66
CA ASP A 114 1.78 11.32 19.59
C ASP A 114 1.90 10.10 20.52
N LYS A 115 0.78 9.56 21.00
CA LYS A 115 0.75 8.35 21.82
C LYS A 115 1.32 7.15 21.06
N ARG A 116 0.87 6.93 19.81
CA ARG A 116 1.33 5.81 18.98
C ARG A 116 2.81 5.93 18.63
N CYS A 117 3.28 7.13 18.29
CA CYS A 117 4.70 7.39 18.02
C CYS A 117 5.57 7.12 19.25
N LYS A 118 5.15 7.54 20.45
CA LYS A 118 5.89 7.28 21.70
C LYS A 118 5.97 5.81 22.07
N LEU A 119 4.92 5.03 21.78
CA LEU A 119 4.89 3.60 22.09
C LEU A 119 5.73 2.75 21.13
N GLY A 120 6.22 3.32 20.03
CA GLY A 120 7.01 2.57 19.04
C GLY A 120 6.25 1.40 18.41
N LEU A 121 4.91 1.39 18.53
CA LEU A 121 4.10 0.31 17.98
C LEU A 121 4.22 0.38 16.46
N ASP A 122 4.59 -0.73 15.83
CA ASP A 122 4.44 -0.87 14.39
C ASP A 122 2.94 -0.88 14.05
N LEU A 123 2.52 0.12 13.28
CA LEU A 123 1.11 0.45 13.06
C LEU A 123 0.55 -0.18 11.79
N THR A 124 1.36 -0.93 11.05
CA THR A 124 0.86 -1.70 9.92
C THR A 124 0.05 -2.86 10.44
N THR A 125 -1.20 -2.93 10.00
CA THR A 125 -2.13 -4.02 10.31
C THR A 125 -2.34 -4.93 9.10
N GLY A 126 -1.63 -4.67 8.00
CA GLY A 126 -1.86 -5.27 6.69
C GLY A 126 -3.15 -4.83 5.99
N PHE A 127 -4.00 -4.01 6.61
CA PHE A 127 -5.27 -3.56 6.03
C PHE A 127 -5.07 -2.80 4.72
N ASP A 128 -4.13 -1.86 4.71
CA ASP A 128 -3.81 -1.06 3.53
C ASP A 128 -3.24 -1.95 2.41
N THR A 129 -2.37 -2.89 2.75
CA THR A 129 -1.83 -3.91 1.83
C THR A 129 -2.92 -4.74 1.17
N VAL A 130 -3.86 -5.28 1.96
CA VAL A 130 -4.96 -6.10 1.43
C VAL A 130 -5.88 -5.30 0.52
N ASN A 131 -6.19 -4.05 0.87
CA ASN A 131 -7.05 -3.20 0.02
C ASN A 131 -6.35 -2.82 -1.30
N MET A 132 -5.05 -2.52 -1.24
CA MET A 132 -4.25 -2.22 -2.42
C MET A 132 -4.20 -3.45 -3.35
N LEU A 133 -3.79 -4.61 -2.85
CA LEU A 133 -3.71 -5.85 -3.64
C LEU A 133 -5.07 -6.30 -4.19
N GLN A 134 -6.18 -6.12 -3.45
CA GLN A 134 -7.52 -6.44 -3.94
C GLN A 134 -7.82 -5.71 -5.25
N LYS A 135 -7.46 -4.43 -5.33
CA LYS A 135 -7.74 -3.60 -6.50
C LYS A 135 -6.75 -3.87 -7.63
N GLU A 136 -5.47 -4.02 -7.29
CA GLU A 136 -4.40 -4.22 -8.25
C GLU A 136 -4.41 -5.62 -8.91
N LEU A 137 -4.80 -6.66 -8.18
CA LEU A 137 -4.79 -8.05 -8.66
C LEU A 137 -6.18 -8.61 -8.95
N ASN A 138 -7.24 -7.84 -8.67
CA ASN A 138 -8.64 -8.26 -8.78
C ASN A 138 -8.96 -9.54 -7.98
N LEU A 139 -8.36 -9.66 -6.79
CA LEU A 139 -8.57 -10.78 -5.86
C LEU A 139 -9.50 -10.38 -4.72
N THR A 140 -10.18 -11.35 -4.12
CA THR A 140 -10.96 -11.11 -2.91
C THR A 140 -10.05 -10.90 -1.70
N LYS A 141 -10.51 -10.13 -0.71
CA LYS A 141 -9.76 -9.93 0.55
C LYS A 141 -9.50 -11.25 1.30
N THR A 142 -10.37 -12.24 1.11
CA THR A 142 -10.27 -13.57 1.71
C THR A 142 -9.13 -14.36 1.11
N GLU A 143 -9.01 -14.39 -0.23
CA GLU A 143 -7.91 -15.06 -0.94
C GLU A 143 -6.56 -14.46 -0.58
N ILE A 144 -6.44 -13.12 -0.64
CA ILE A 144 -5.20 -12.41 -0.31
C ILE A 144 -4.76 -12.76 1.12
N ARG A 145 -5.69 -12.72 2.08
CA ARG A 145 -5.35 -13.05 3.47
C ARG A 145 -4.97 -14.51 3.63
N ALA A 146 -5.62 -15.44 2.94
CA ALA A 146 -5.29 -16.85 3.01
C ALA A 146 -3.83 -17.11 2.58
N ILE A 147 -3.38 -16.44 1.52
CA ILE A 147 -2.00 -16.56 1.02
C ILE A 147 -1.02 -15.84 1.96
N LEU A 148 -1.28 -14.58 2.32
CA LEU A 148 -0.36 -13.80 3.14
C LEU A 148 -0.22 -14.33 4.56
N ASN A 149 -1.27 -14.94 5.14
CA ASN A 149 -1.22 -15.52 6.49
C ASN A 149 -0.25 -16.70 6.62
N GLN A 150 0.24 -17.27 5.51
CA GLN A 150 1.31 -18.25 5.52
C GLN A 150 2.65 -17.66 5.96
N HIS A 151 2.81 -16.33 5.88
CA HIS A 151 4.03 -15.62 6.28
C HIS A 151 3.85 -14.92 7.64
N SER A 152 4.57 -15.35 8.68
CA SER A 152 4.40 -14.89 10.07
C SER A 152 4.41 -13.37 10.27
N HIS A 153 5.14 -12.64 9.42
CA HIS A 153 5.38 -11.21 9.57
C HIS A 153 4.65 -10.31 8.55
N TRP A 154 3.77 -10.85 7.69
CA TRP A 154 3.19 -10.07 6.57
C TRP A 154 2.50 -8.78 6.99
N LYS A 155 1.90 -8.74 8.20
CA LYS A 155 1.19 -7.55 8.73
C LYS A 155 2.11 -6.39 9.07
N ARG A 156 3.40 -6.66 9.32
CA ARG A 156 4.44 -5.69 9.71
C ARG A 156 5.12 -5.03 8.50
N ILE A 157 4.79 -5.48 7.29
CA ILE A 157 5.39 -4.95 6.07
C ILE A 157 4.66 -3.67 5.64
N PRO A 158 5.39 -2.56 5.41
CA PRO A 158 4.81 -1.35 4.85
C PRO A 158 4.17 -1.62 3.49
N VAL A 159 2.96 -1.10 3.29
CA VAL A 159 2.26 -1.18 2.00
C VAL A 159 3.07 -0.60 0.83
N MET A 160 3.91 0.41 1.09
CA MET A 160 4.82 0.98 0.09
C MET A 160 5.84 -0.04 -0.41
N THR A 161 6.39 -0.88 0.46
CA THR A 161 7.32 -1.95 0.05
C THR A 161 6.62 -2.91 -0.90
N VAL A 162 5.42 -3.36 -0.53
CA VAL A 162 4.60 -4.27 -1.35
C VAL A 162 4.26 -3.63 -2.70
N PHE A 163 3.90 -2.36 -2.70
CA PHE A 163 3.57 -1.62 -3.92
C PHE A 163 4.78 -1.47 -4.85
N HIS A 164 5.95 -1.08 -4.35
CA HIS A 164 7.15 -0.95 -5.19
C HIS A 164 7.57 -2.30 -5.79
N THR A 165 7.53 -3.37 -5.01
CA THR A 165 7.85 -4.71 -5.52
C THR A 165 6.83 -5.15 -6.58
N LEU A 166 5.54 -4.87 -6.38
CA LEU A 166 4.50 -5.17 -7.37
C LEU A 166 4.71 -4.42 -8.69
N GLU A 167 4.94 -3.10 -8.62
CA GLU A 167 5.16 -2.27 -9.81
C GLU A 167 6.41 -2.72 -10.56
N TYR A 168 7.50 -3.00 -9.85
CA TYR A 168 8.73 -3.52 -10.46
C TYR A 168 8.50 -4.84 -11.20
N LEU A 169 7.79 -5.80 -10.61
CA LEU A 169 7.50 -7.07 -11.29
C LEU A 169 6.63 -6.87 -12.55
N ARG A 170 5.71 -5.91 -12.53
CA ARG A 170 4.91 -5.54 -13.70
C ARG A 170 5.76 -4.90 -14.79
N GLU A 171 6.64 -3.97 -14.42
CA GLU A 171 7.59 -3.33 -15.34
C GLU A 171 8.57 -4.34 -15.95
N ALA A 172 8.96 -5.38 -15.19
CA ALA A 172 9.74 -6.52 -15.66
C ALA A 172 8.97 -7.48 -16.59
N GLY A 173 7.69 -7.21 -16.88
CA GLY A 173 6.86 -8.00 -17.80
C GLY A 173 6.31 -9.30 -17.20
N ILE A 174 6.34 -9.46 -15.87
CA ILE A 174 5.84 -10.66 -15.21
C ILE A 174 4.31 -10.63 -15.18
N GLN A 175 3.69 -11.72 -15.61
CA GLN A 175 2.24 -11.83 -15.73
C GLN A 175 1.57 -11.75 -14.35
N ARG A 176 0.38 -11.15 -14.32
CA ARG A 176 -0.44 -11.08 -13.11
C ARG A 176 -0.68 -12.47 -12.49
N SER A 177 -0.93 -13.49 -13.31
CA SER A 177 -1.16 -14.87 -12.83
C SER A 177 0.04 -15.41 -12.05
N GLN A 178 1.25 -15.19 -12.55
CA GLN A 178 2.48 -15.60 -11.86
C GLN A 178 2.60 -14.90 -10.50
N ILE A 179 2.30 -13.59 -10.45
CA ILE A 179 2.33 -12.81 -9.19
C ILE A 179 1.28 -13.32 -8.22
N THR A 180 0.08 -13.69 -8.69
CA THR A 180 -0.97 -14.24 -7.81
C THR A 180 -0.59 -15.60 -7.25
N ASP A 181 0.08 -16.44 -8.04
CA ASP A 181 0.54 -17.78 -7.62
C ASP A 181 1.65 -17.68 -6.57
N CYS A 182 2.45 -16.61 -6.60
CA CYS A 182 3.55 -16.37 -5.67
C CYS A 182 3.44 -15.03 -4.93
N LEU A 183 2.26 -14.72 -4.37
CA LEU A 183 1.97 -13.40 -3.78
C LEU A 183 2.94 -12.99 -2.65
N GLN A 184 3.54 -13.94 -1.95
CA GLN A 184 4.46 -13.70 -0.83
C GLN A 184 5.72 -12.96 -1.25
N VAL A 185 6.14 -13.05 -2.52
CA VAL A 185 7.32 -12.34 -3.04
C VAL A 185 7.20 -10.83 -2.88
N LEU A 186 5.96 -10.32 -2.87
CA LEU A 186 5.70 -8.88 -2.69
C LEU A 186 6.03 -8.38 -1.29
N LEU A 187 6.21 -9.27 -0.30
CA LEU A 187 6.59 -8.89 1.07
C LEU A 187 8.08 -8.50 1.17
N TYR A 188 8.89 -8.84 0.17
CA TYR A 188 10.33 -8.63 0.17
C TYR A 188 10.68 -7.27 -0.44
N PRO A 189 11.79 -6.64 0.00
CA PRO A 189 12.26 -5.41 -0.59
C PRO A 189 12.54 -5.56 -2.09
N MET A 190 12.03 -4.63 -2.90
CA MET A 190 12.22 -4.59 -4.36
C MET A 190 13.67 -4.84 -4.80
N LYS A 191 14.65 -4.24 -4.10
CA LYS A 191 16.08 -4.38 -4.43
C LYS A 191 16.59 -5.81 -4.30
N ASP A 192 16.07 -6.58 -3.35
CA ASP A 192 16.51 -7.95 -3.13
C ASP A 192 15.85 -8.90 -4.13
N VAL A 193 14.59 -8.62 -4.48
CA VAL A 193 13.88 -9.29 -5.58
C VAL A 193 14.60 -9.08 -6.91
N GLU A 194 15.01 -7.84 -7.21
CA GLU A 194 15.79 -7.49 -8.41
C GLU A 194 17.11 -8.25 -8.49
N LYS A 195 17.89 -8.25 -7.41
CA LYS A 195 19.15 -9.01 -7.34
C LYS A 195 18.93 -10.51 -7.59
N CYS A 196 17.88 -11.08 -7.01
CA CYS A 196 17.57 -12.49 -7.17
C CYS A 196 17.16 -12.82 -8.62
N LEU A 197 16.41 -11.95 -9.29
CA LEU A 197 16.09 -12.13 -10.72
C LEU A 197 17.37 -12.15 -11.58
N GLN A 198 18.30 -11.21 -11.35
CA GLN A 198 19.58 -11.16 -12.05
C GLN A 198 20.46 -12.41 -11.77
N LEU A 199 20.44 -12.88 -10.52
CA LEU A 199 21.16 -14.09 -10.13
C LEU A 199 20.59 -15.34 -10.81
N ILE A 200 19.26 -15.44 -10.93
CA ILE A 200 18.61 -16.57 -11.59
C ILE A 200 18.96 -16.64 -13.08
N GLU A 201 19.13 -15.50 -13.75
CA GLU A 201 19.54 -15.49 -15.16
C GLU A 201 20.94 -16.06 -15.38
N THR A 202 21.84 -15.87 -14.42
CA THR A 202 23.27 -16.22 -14.52
C THR A 202 23.65 -17.52 -13.80
N SER A 203 22.83 -17.98 -12.85
CA SER A 203 23.15 -19.15 -12.04
C SER A 203 23.02 -20.46 -12.83
N PRO A 204 24.02 -21.36 -12.76
CA PRO A 204 23.93 -22.70 -13.34
C PRO A 204 23.05 -23.65 -12.51
N GLU A 205 22.77 -23.32 -11.24
CA GLU A 205 21.96 -24.17 -10.34
C GLU A 205 20.51 -24.32 -10.84
N VAL A 206 20.04 -23.37 -11.65
CA VAL A 206 18.66 -23.34 -12.18
C VAL A 206 18.56 -23.87 -13.61
N ASP A 207 19.61 -24.48 -14.16
CA ASP A 207 19.61 -24.95 -15.55
C ASP A 207 18.52 -25.98 -15.84
N PHE A 208 18.22 -26.86 -14.87
CA PHE A 208 17.10 -27.81 -14.95
C PHE A 208 15.71 -27.14 -14.97
N CYS A 209 15.63 -25.86 -14.60
CA CYS A 209 14.40 -25.07 -14.62
C CYS A 209 14.25 -24.27 -15.92
N ARG A 210 15.28 -24.23 -16.77
CA ARG A 210 15.26 -23.54 -18.07
C ARG A 210 14.51 -24.37 -19.12
N ASP A 211 13.89 -23.65 -20.05
CA ASP A 211 13.28 -24.21 -21.25
C ASP A 211 14.34 -24.47 -22.34
N SER A 212 13.88 -24.98 -23.49
CA SER A 212 14.72 -25.24 -24.66
C SER A 212 15.42 -23.99 -25.21
N ASN A 213 14.96 -22.80 -24.84
CA ASN A 213 15.50 -21.50 -25.26
C ASN A 213 16.48 -20.92 -24.21
N GLY A 214 16.80 -21.67 -23.15
CA GLY A 214 17.70 -21.24 -22.08
C GLY A 214 17.08 -20.22 -21.11
N LYS A 215 15.77 -19.97 -21.18
CA LYS A 215 15.04 -19.09 -20.27
C LYS A 215 14.38 -19.89 -19.16
N VAL A 216 14.39 -19.38 -17.94
CA VAL A 216 13.67 -20.02 -16.82
C VAL A 216 12.18 -20.06 -17.13
N ARG A 217 11.57 -21.23 -16.91
CA ARG A 217 10.14 -21.43 -17.09
C ARG A 217 9.35 -20.37 -16.30
N PRO A 218 8.42 -19.63 -16.94
CA PRO A 218 7.71 -18.54 -16.29
C PRO A 218 7.03 -18.95 -14.99
N GLU A 219 6.45 -20.15 -14.93
CA GLU A 219 5.72 -20.65 -13.76
C GLU A 219 6.63 -20.86 -12.55
N LEU A 220 7.93 -21.09 -12.76
CA LEU A 220 8.90 -21.35 -11.69
C LEU A 220 9.65 -20.10 -11.24
N LEU A 221 9.68 -19.04 -12.06
CA LEU A 221 10.54 -17.89 -11.85
C LEU A 221 10.39 -17.26 -10.46
N LEU A 222 9.16 -16.92 -10.06
CA LEU A 222 8.93 -16.28 -8.76
C LEU A 222 9.13 -17.22 -7.58
N HIS A 223 8.88 -18.53 -7.76
CA HIS A 223 9.19 -19.53 -6.73
C HIS A 223 10.70 -19.69 -6.53
N LEU A 224 11.50 -19.61 -7.60
CA LEU A 224 12.95 -19.58 -7.52
C LEU A 224 13.45 -18.29 -6.86
N VAL A 225 12.86 -17.14 -7.16
CA VAL A 225 13.15 -15.88 -6.47
C VAL A 225 12.93 -16.04 -4.97
N MET A 226 11.77 -16.56 -4.57
CA MET A 226 11.47 -16.84 -3.16
C MET A 226 12.48 -17.79 -2.52
N TYR A 227 12.91 -18.84 -3.24
CA TYR A 227 13.93 -19.76 -2.77
C TYR A 227 15.27 -19.05 -2.50
N PHE A 228 15.76 -18.24 -3.43
CA PHE A 228 17.03 -17.52 -3.26
C PHE A 228 16.95 -16.42 -2.20
N LEU A 229 15.79 -15.78 -2.03
CA LEU A 229 15.56 -14.80 -0.97
C LEU A 229 15.62 -15.44 0.43
N GLU A 230 15.07 -16.64 0.60
CA GLU A 230 14.94 -17.28 1.91
C GLU A 230 16.07 -18.26 2.24
N ARG A 231 16.84 -18.72 1.25
CA ARG A 231 17.98 -19.64 1.44
C ARG A 231 19.01 -19.11 2.45
N PRO A 232 19.46 -17.84 2.43
CA PRO A 232 20.38 -17.30 3.43
C PRO A 232 19.79 -17.27 4.85
N TYR A 233 18.47 -17.23 4.96
CA TYR A 233 17.73 -17.13 6.21
C TYR A 233 17.12 -18.46 6.65
N HIS A 234 17.52 -19.58 6.03
CA HIS A 234 17.03 -20.92 6.33
C HIS A 234 15.49 -21.03 6.33
N PHE A 235 14.81 -20.29 5.43
CA PHE A 235 13.35 -20.32 5.30
C PHE A 235 12.60 -19.91 6.58
N THR A 236 13.22 -19.05 7.39
CA THR A 236 12.60 -18.53 8.62
C THR A 236 11.55 -17.43 8.36
N GLY A 237 11.47 -16.91 7.13
CA GLY A 237 10.65 -15.75 6.79
C GLY A 237 11.24 -14.42 7.25
N ASN A 238 12.55 -14.40 7.53
CA ASN A 238 13.29 -13.20 7.94
C ASN A 238 13.91 -12.45 6.76
N GLY A 239 13.90 -13.02 5.55
CA GLY A 239 14.45 -12.34 4.36
C GLY A 239 13.71 -11.05 4.00
N ILE A 240 12.47 -10.90 4.47
CA ILE A 240 11.68 -9.66 4.34
C ILE A 240 12.34 -8.43 5.00
N TRP A 241 13.25 -8.62 5.95
CA TRP A 241 13.90 -7.52 6.67
C TRP A 241 15.13 -6.96 5.94
N GLY A 242 15.62 -7.68 4.93
CA GLY A 242 16.85 -7.35 4.20
C GLY A 242 18.06 -7.18 5.12
N ASP A 243 19.01 -6.34 4.72
CA ASP A 243 20.31 -6.05 5.38
C ASP A 243 20.23 -5.46 6.82
N THR A 244 19.14 -5.62 7.56
CA THR A 244 19.06 -5.15 8.96
C THR A 244 19.64 -6.11 10.02
N SER A 245 20.23 -7.26 9.64
CA SER A 245 21.17 -8.06 10.49
C SER A 245 21.65 -9.37 9.83
N PRO A 246 22.91 -9.83 10.07
CA PRO A 246 24.23 -9.20 9.91
C PRO A 246 25.00 -9.85 8.70
N PRO A 247 26.27 -9.49 8.41
CA PRO A 247 26.94 -9.73 7.12
C PRO A 247 27.56 -11.15 6.98
N ASP A 248 27.92 -11.45 5.74
CA ASP A 248 28.81 -12.51 5.26
C ASP A 248 28.28 -13.95 5.17
N LEU A 249 27.68 -14.27 4.02
CA LEU A 249 27.64 -15.63 3.45
C LEU A 249 28.23 -15.70 2.03
N PHE A 250 28.82 -14.61 1.53
CA PHE A 250 29.56 -14.56 0.26
C PHE A 250 31.07 -14.45 0.47
N SER A 251 31.57 -15.05 1.55
CA SER A 251 33.00 -15.31 1.76
C SER A 251 33.24 -16.81 1.71
N GLN A 252 33.27 -17.36 0.50
CA GLN A 252 34.06 -18.53 0.11
C GLN A 252 34.19 -18.56 -1.41
#